data_AF-A0A955H5R2-F1
#
_entry.id   AF-A0A955H5R2-F1
#
_cell.length_a   1.000
_cell.length_b   1.000
_cell.length_c   1.000
_cell.angle_alpha   90.00
_cell.angle_beta   90.00
_cell.angle_gamma   90.00
#
_symmetry.space_group_name_H-M   'P 1'
#
loop_
_entity.id
_entity.type
_entity.pdbx_description
1 polymer ?
#
loop_
_entity_poly.entity_id
_entity_poly.type
_entity_poly.pdbx_seq_one_letter_code
_entity_poly.pdbx_strand_id
1 'polypeptide(L)'
;MKILVIDDNPLHQRSAVQTLGSDHELTVVSGHDEALKYLSPYYKDNFSDEVERLLRDRGLPSDSMDAQKVFDPKTDPKGWQSWKEAKKQAELDVYHWDAVLSDLLMPAGRSKQGDVGKQYVGTEMPVGWALAIQAALNGAKYVAVATDMNHHDHPASAMLDGMIGSFNLHQARALFINHVLMIGLKDTATGECSECSEGVYTANKGSKHEWTRVCNYCGGHGLECTESGKHWGKVLEEVMGSEEE
;
A
#
# COMPACT_ATOMS: atom_id res chain seq x y z
N MET A 1 11.29 -6.01 -2.50
CA MET A 1 10.74 -5.21 -1.38
C MET A 1 9.44 -5.84 -0.92
N LYS A 2 9.11 -5.68 0.35
CA LYS A 2 7.77 -5.98 0.87
C LYS A 2 6.91 -4.73 0.79
N ILE A 3 5.88 -4.76 -0.06
CA ILE A 3 5.09 -3.57 -0.43
C ILE A 3 3.62 -3.79 -0.11
N LEU A 4 3.01 -2.80 0.53
CA LEU A 4 1.56 -2.73 0.74
C LEU A 4 0.96 -1.65 -0.18
N VAL A 5 0.01 -2.04 -1.02
CA VAL A 5 -0.81 -1.10 -1.80
C VAL A 5 -2.23 -1.07 -1.23
N ILE A 6 -2.75 0.14 -1.01
CA ILE A 6 -4.06 0.38 -0.41
C ILE A 6 -4.87 1.25 -1.38
N ASP A 7 -5.84 0.66 -2.07
CA ASP A 7 -6.69 1.37 -3.03
C ASP A 7 -8.03 0.64 -3.14
N ASP A 8 -9.15 1.33 -3.09
CA ASP A 8 -10.49 0.73 -3.13
C ASP A 8 -11.00 0.49 -4.56
N ASN A 9 -10.32 1.03 -5.58
CA ASN A 9 -10.67 0.82 -6.97
C ASN A 9 -10.04 -0.47 -7.51
N PRO A 10 -10.84 -1.45 -7.98
CA PRO A 10 -10.33 -2.73 -8.47
C PRO A 10 -9.40 -2.60 -9.69
N LEU A 11 -9.53 -1.56 -10.51
CA LEU A 11 -8.63 -1.31 -11.64
C LEU A 11 -7.24 -0.87 -11.15
N HIS A 12 -7.17 -0.07 -10.09
CA HIS A 12 -5.92 0.36 -9.47
C HIS A 12 -5.23 -0.79 -8.72
N GLN A 13 -6.02 -1.67 -8.10
CA GLN A 13 -5.48 -2.89 -7.49
C GLN A 13 -4.88 -3.83 -8.53
N ARG A 14 -5.58 -4.03 -9.66
CA ARG A 14 -5.07 -4.82 -10.79
C ARG A 14 -3.79 -4.20 -11.37
N SER A 15 -3.74 -2.88 -11.54
CA SER A 15 -2.51 -2.21 -12.01
C SER A 15 -1.36 -2.31 -11.01
N ALA A 16 -1.64 -2.40 -9.70
CA ALA A 16 -0.61 -2.65 -8.68
C ALA A 16 0.03 -4.02 -8.88
N VAL A 17 -0.78 -5.08 -9.01
CA VAL A 17 -0.29 -6.43 -9.31
C VAL A 17 0.51 -6.45 -10.61
N GLN A 18 0.02 -5.75 -11.64
CA GLN A 18 0.67 -5.67 -12.93
C GLN A 18 2.04 -4.97 -12.89
N THR A 19 2.17 -3.90 -12.09
CA THR A 19 3.38 -3.04 -12.10
C THR A 19 4.38 -3.37 -10.99
N LEU A 20 3.99 -4.11 -9.96
CA LEU A 20 4.83 -4.42 -8.81
C LEU A 20 4.93 -5.92 -8.51
N GLY A 21 3.98 -6.74 -8.95
CA GLY A 21 3.83 -8.13 -8.48
C GLY A 21 4.90 -9.11 -8.99
N SER A 22 5.64 -8.78 -10.05
CA SER A 22 6.73 -9.61 -10.57
C SER A 22 8.01 -9.52 -9.75
N ASP A 23 8.28 -8.35 -9.16
CA ASP A 23 9.60 -8.01 -8.61
C ASP A 23 9.58 -7.82 -7.08
N HIS A 24 8.39 -7.84 -6.48
CA HIS A 24 8.18 -7.49 -5.08
C HIS A 24 7.21 -8.46 -4.39
N GLU A 25 7.40 -8.63 -3.08
CA GLU A 25 6.41 -9.26 -2.21
C GLU A 25 5.28 -8.25 -2.00
N LEU A 26 4.22 -8.38 -2.80
CA LEU A 26 3.13 -7.42 -2.87
C LEU A 26 1.91 -7.90 -2.08
N THR A 27 1.38 -7.04 -1.22
CA THR A 27 0.04 -7.15 -0.64
C THR A 27 -0.82 -5.99 -1.13
N VAL A 28 -2.04 -6.29 -1.57
CA VAL A 28 -3.01 -5.29 -2.03
C VAL A 28 -4.27 -5.41 -1.19
N VAL A 29 -4.77 -4.28 -0.69
CA VAL A 29 -5.96 -4.21 0.17
C VAL A 29 -6.90 -3.11 -0.31
N SER A 30 -8.20 -3.29 -0.05
CA SER A 30 -9.28 -2.52 -0.69
C SER A 30 -9.84 -1.37 0.14
N GLY A 31 -9.27 -1.08 1.31
CA GLY A 31 -9.80 0.03 2.10
C GLY A 31 -9.19 0.20 3.47
N HIS A 32 -9.65 1.24 4.15
CA HIS A 32 -9.12 1.69 5.43
C HIS A 32 -9.09 0.62 6.53
N ASP A 33 -10.22 -0.06 6.77
CA ASP A 33 -10.31 -1.04 7.85
C ASP A 33 -9.42 -2.27 7.61
N GLU A 34 -9.26 -2.65 6.34
CA GLU A 34 -8.36 -3.73 5.96
C GLU A 34 -6.90 -3.31 6.09
N ALA A 35 -6.54 -2.13 5.59
CA ALA A 35 -5.19 -1.57 5.71
C ALA A 35 -4.71 -1.50 7.17
N LEU A 36 -5.58 -1.11 8.09
CA LEU A 36 -5.21 -1.03 9.51
C LEU A 36 -4.82 -2.38 10.13
N LYS A 37 -5.26 -3.52 9.56
CA LYS A 37 -4.80 -4.85 9.99
C LYS A 37 -3.33 -5.12 9.67
N TYR A 38 -2.82 -4.45 8.64
CA TYR A 38 -1.42 -4.56 8.19
C TYR A 38 -0.53 -3.43 8.68
N LEU A 39 -1.15 -2.33 9.11
CA LEU A 39 -0.46 -1.12 9.53
C LEU A 39 -0.53 -0.86 11.02
N SER A 40 -1.22 -1.65 11.84
CA SER A 40 -1.37 -1.31 13.25
C SER A 40 -1.27 -2.53 14.17
N PRO A 41 -0.33 -2.52 15.14
CA PRO A 41 -0.18 -3.62 16.11
C PRO A 41 -1.39 -3.79 17.03
N TYR A 42 -2.33 -2.84 17.02
CA TYR A 42 -3.58 -2.93 17.75
C TYR A 42 -4.59 -3.91 17.12
N TYR A 43 -4.39 -4.33 15.87
CA TYR A 43 -5.22 -5.34 15.21
C TYR A 43 -4.56 -6.71 15.38
N LYS A 44 -5.09 -7.48 16.34
CA LYS A 44 -4.43 -8.68 16.86
C LYS A 44 -4.49 -9.90 15.94
N ASP A 45 -5.36 -9.91 14.94
CA ASP A 45 -5.70 -11.12 14.19
C ASP A 45 -4.45 -11.73 13.54
N ASN A 46 -3.75 -10.98 12.68
CA ASN A 46 -2.54 -11.46 12.01
C ASN A 46 -1.34 -11.59 12.95
N PHE A 47 -1.30 -10.75 13.98
CA PHE A 47 -0.18 -10.72 14.92
C PHE A 47 -0.14 -11.93 15.84
N SER A 48 -1.31 -12.37 16.29
CA SER A 48 -1.42 -13.47 17.24
C SER A 48 -1.04 -14.77 16.53
N ASP A 49 -1.54 -14.97 15.31
CA ASP A 49 -1.18 -16.12 14.47
C ASP A 49 0.33 -16.22 14.23
N GLU A 50 1.00 -15.09 13.96
CA GLU A 50 2.44 -15.07 13.73
C GLU A 50 3.25 -15.31 15.00
N VAL A 51 2.85 -14.74 16.15
CA VAL A 51 3.47 -15.04 17.43
C VAL A 51 3.34 -16.52 17.76
N GLU A 52 2.16 -17.11 17.56
CA GLU A 52 1.93 -18.53 17.78
C GLU A 52 2.79 -19.41 16.85
N ARG A 53 2.89 -19.04 15.56
CA ARG A 53 3.77 -19.72 14.60
C ARG A 53 5.22 -19.72 15.07
N LEU A 54 5.74 -18.56 15.47
CA LEU A 54 7.11 -18.42 15.98
C LEU A 54 7.36 -19.19 17.29
N LEU A 55 6.35 -19.32 18.16
CA LEU A 55 6.43 -20.16 19.36
C LEU A 55 6.49 -21.65 18.99
N ARG A 56 5.64 -22.10 18.05
CA ARG A 56 5.64 -23.49 17.55
C ARG A 56 6.99 -23.87 16.93
N ASP A 57 7.55 -22.99 16.11
CA ASP A 57 8.87 -23.19 15.49
C ASP A 57 10.00 -23.33 16.52
N ARG A 58 9.80 -22.79 17.73
CA ARG A 58 10.74 -22.90 18.85
C ARG A 58 10.44 -24.08 19.78
N GLY A 59 9.45 -24.91 19.44
CA GLY A 59 9.01 -26.04 20.27
C GLY A 59 8.30 -25.60 21.56
N LEU A 60 7.74 -24.39 21.59
CA LEU A 60 7.02 -23.85 22.74
C LEU A 60 5.50 -24.01 22.56
N PRO A 61 4.74 -24.11 23.67
CA PRO A 61 3.29 -24.08 23.61
C PRO A 61 2.78 -22.80 22.93
N SER A 62 1.91 -22.94 21.93
CA SER A 62 1.28 -21.82 21.22
C SER A 62 -0.10 -21.44 21.75
N ASP A 63 -0.71 -22.29 22.58
CA ASP A 63 -2.18 -22.32 22.74
C ASP A 63 -2.73 -21.25 23.69
N SER A 64 -2.02 -20.13 23.87
CA SER A 64 -2.52 -19.03 24.71
C SER A 64 -2.17 -17.67 24.13
N MET A 65 -3.20 -16.99 23.62
CA MET A 65 -3.18 -15.53 23.47
C MET A 65 -2.86 -14.80 24.79
N ASP A 66 -3.04 -15.46 25.93
CA ASP A 66 -2.57 -15.02 27.23
C ASP A 66 -1.25 -15.68 27.59
N ALA A 67 -0.17 -15.31 26.90
CA ALA A 67 1.18 -15.76 27.25
C ALA A 67 1.54 -15.51 28.72
N GLN A 68 0.91 -14.53 29.39
CA GLN A 68 1.04 -14.32 30.84
C GLN A 68 0.47 -15.48 31.68
N LYS A 69 -0.46 -16.27 31.15
CA LYS A 69 -1.02 -17.46 31.81
C LYS A 69 -0.16 -18.71 31.59
N VAL A 70 0.60 -18.76 30.49
CA VAL A 70 1.45 -19.91 30.15
C VAL A 70 2.90 -19.72 30.61
N PHE A 71 3.43 -18.52 30.46
CA PHE A 71 4.79 -18.16 30.84
C PHE A 71 4.76 -17.13 31.97
N ASP A 72 4.86 -17.58 33.23
CA ASP A 72 5.05 -16.68 34.36
C ASP A 72 6.54 -16.29 34.45
N PRO A 73 6.90 -15.00 34.39
CA PRO A 73 8.30 -14.55 34.42
C PRO A 73 9.07 -14.97 35.69
N LYS A 74 8.38 -15.33 36.78
CA LYS A 74 8.98 -15.79 38.03
C LYS A 74 9.28 -17.29 38.01
N THR A 75 8.40 -18.09 37.42
CA THR A 75 8.54 -19.57 37.43
C THR A 75 9.11 -20.12 36.12
N ASP A 76 8.96 -19.41 35.01
CA ASP A 76 9.52 -19.72 33.70
C ASP A 76 10.12 -18.48 33.00
N PRO A 77 11.27 -17.98 33.49
CA PRO A 77 11.93 -16.83 32.88
C PRO A 77 12.41 -17.09 31.45
N LYS A 78 12.68 -18.35 31.07
CA LYS A 78 13.13 -18.72 29.73
C LYS A 78 11.98 -18.67 28.73
N GLY A 79 10.85 -19.33 29.03
CA GLY A 79 9.66 -19.26 28.19
C GLY A 79 9.15 -17.82 28.05
N TRP A 80 9.19 -17.03 29.13
CA TRP A 80 8.84 -15.61 29.08
C TRP A 80 9.75 -14.80 28.13
N GLN A 81 11.06 -15.05 28.17
CA GLN A 81 12.01 -14.39 27.28
C GLN A 81 11.80 -14.82 25.82
N SER A 82 11.61 -16.11 25.55
CA SER A 82 11.31 -16.60 24.21
C SER A 82 10.00 -16.07 23.66
N TRP A 83 8.98 -15.89 24.51
CA TRP A 83 7.74 -15.22 24.12
C TRP A 83 7.97 -13.75 23.76
N LYS A 84 8.75 -13.00 24.55
CA LYS A 84 9.11 -11.61 24.21
C LYS A 84 9.84 -11.51 22.88
N GLU A 85 10.75 -12.42 22.60
CA GLU A 85 11.48 -12.49 21.35
C GLU A 85 10.57 -12.88 20.18
N ALA A 86 9.60 -13.80 20.39
CA ALA A 86 8.61 -14.17 19.37
C ALA A 86 7.71 -12.98 19.05
N LYS A 87 7.23 -12.31 20.09
CA LYS A 87 6.44 -11.10 19.99
C LYS A 87 7.15 -10.02 19.19
N LYS A 88 8.40 -9.69 19.56
CA LYS A 88 9.19 -8.68 18.86
C LYS A 88 9.44 -9.06 17.40
N GLN A 89 9.73 -10.33 17.14
CA GLN A 89 9.94 -10.83 15.79
C GLN A 89 8.65 -10.75 14.95
N ALA A 90 7.51 -11.15 15.49
CA ALA A 90 6.21 -11.00 14.82
C ALA A 90 5.86 -9.52 14.56
N GLU A 91 6.22 -8.60 15.47
CA GLU A 91 6.01 -7.16 15.25
C GLU A 91 6.78 -6.69 14.02
N LEU A 92 8.00 -7.19 13.84
CA LEU A 92 8.79 -6.95 12.63
C LEU A 92 8.18 -7.67 11.42
N ASP A 93 7.89 -8.95 11.50
CA ASP A 93 7.47 -9.73 10.33
C ASP A 93 6.10 -9.31 9.78
N VAL A 94 5.15 -8.97 10.67
CA VAL A 94 3.78 -8.59 10.27
C VAL A 94 3.68 -7.14 9.84
N TYR A 95 4.33 -6.22 10.56
CA TYR A 95 4.11 -4.78 10.38
C TYR A 95 5.26 -4.06 9.67
N HIS A 96 6.38 -4.74 9.38
CA HIS A 96 7.43 -4.16 8.56
C HIS A 96 7.03 -4.15 7.08
N TRP A 97 7.12 -2.96 6.50
CA TRP A 97 6.93 -2.72 5.07
C TRP A 97 8.13 -1.92 4.57
N ASP A 98 8.69 -2.28 3.41
CA ASP A 98 9.67 -1.41 2.77
C ASP A 98 8.95 -0.18 2.20
N ALA A 99 7.78 -0.39 1.58
CA ALA A 99 6.97 0.68 1.02
C ALA A 99 5.47 0.48 1.32
N VAL A 100 4.77 1.59 1.59
CA VAL A 100 3.30 1.63 1.68
C VAL A 100 2.77 2.70 0.74
N LEU A 101 2.00 2.28 -0.26
CA LEU A 101 1.44 3.16 -1.30
C LEU A 101 -0.09 3.17 -1.14
N SER A 102 -0.67 4.34 -0.92
CA SER A 102 -2.09 4.49 -0.61
C SER A 102 -2.77 5.40 -1.62
N ASP A 103 -4.03 5.11 -1.93
CA ASP A 103 -4.91 6.14 -2.49
C ASP A 103 -5.14 7.26 -1.47
N LEU A 104 -5.43 8.45 -1.97
CA LEU A 104 -5.85 9.62 -1.22
C LEU A 104 -7.22 9.41 -0.58
N LEU A 105 -8.21 9.07 -1.41
CA LEU A 105 -9.61 8.99 -1.05
C LEU A 105 -10.05 7.53 -0.98
N MET A 106 -10.69 7.16 0.12
CA MET A 106 -11.31 5.84 0.28
C MET A 106 -12.55 5.95 1.16
N PRO A 107 -13.48 4.99 1.07
CA PRO A 107 -14.64 4.91 1.96
C PRO A 107 -14.21 4.80 3.42
N ALA A 108 -14.82 5.60 4.30
CA ALA A 108 -14.53 5.55 5.72
C ALA A 108 -14.89 4.18 6.31
N GLY A 109 -13.94 3.61 7.06
CA GLY A 109 -14.11 2.34 7.76
C GLY A 109 -15.11 2.42 8.92
N ARG A 110 -15.63 1.27 9.32
CA ARG A 110 -16.60 1.11 10.42
C ARG A 110 -15.94 0.77 11.75
N SER A 111 -14.80 0.09 11.70
CA SER A 111 -14.21 -0.63 12.86
C SER A 111 -13.89 0.25 14.08
N LYS A 112 -13.59 1.53 13.88
CA LYS A 112 -13.20 2.48 14.94
C LYS A 112 -14.18 3.62 15.16
N GLN A 113 -15.31 3.63 14.46
CA GLN A 113 -16.30 4.71 14.56
C GLN A 113 -17.23 4.49 15.76
N GLY A 114 -17.37 5.53 16.58
CA GLY A 114 -18.46 5.61 17.58
C GLY A 114 -19.82 5.82 16.92
N ASP A 115 -20.91 5.85 17.70
CA ASP A 115 -22.26 5.92 17.14
C ASP A 115 -22.51 7.15 16.26
N VAL A 116 -21.97 8.31 16.64
CA VAL A 116 -22.02 9.52 15.81
C VAL A 116 -21.18 9.37 14.54
N GLY A 117 -20.01 8.73 14.61
CA GLY A 117 -19.11 8.55 13.49
C GLY A 117 -19.64 7.58 12.43
N LYS A 118 -20.52 6.65 12.82
CA LYS A 118 -21.13 5.68 11.89
C LYS A 118 -21.89 6.33 10.73
N GLN A 119 -22.31 7.60 10.86
CA GLN A 119 -22.93 8.34 9.77
C GLN A 119 -22.00 8.57 8.56
N TYR A 120 -20.68 8.47 8.75
CA TYR A 120 -19.68 8.67 7.70
C TYR A 120 -19.20 7.36 7.07
N VAL A 121 -19.63 6.20 7.58
CA VAL A 121 -19.18 4.90 7.06
C VAL A 121 -19.60 4.76 5.60
N GLY A 122 -18.64 4.39 4.75
CA GLY A 122 -18.86 4.30 3.31
C GLY A 122 -18.73 5.64 2.57
N THR A 123 -18.70 6.78 3.27
CA THR A 123 -18.43 8.07 2.64
C THR A 123 -16.96 8.16 2.25
N GLU A 124 -16.70 8.60 1.03
CA GLU A 124 -15.35 8.87 0.54
C GLU A 124 -14.68 9.97 1.38
N MET A 125 -13.50 9.66 1.92
CA MET A 125 -12.77 10.52 2.85
C MET A 125 -11.27 10.49 2.51
N PRO A 126 -10.52 11.57 2.78
CA PRO A 126 -9.07 11.62 2.56
C PRO A 126 -8.31 10.86 3.66
N VAL A 127 -8.50 9.55 3.73
CA VAL A 127 -7.89 8.71 4.77
C VAL A 127 -6.48 8.26 4.42
N GLY A 128 -6.06 8.36 3.16
CA GLY A 128 -4.72 7.95 2.70
C GLY A 128 -3.57 8.59 3.48
N TRP A 129 -3.72 9.86 3.84
CA TRP A 129 -2.76 10.60 4.66
C TRP A 129 -2.50 9.94 6.01
N ALA A 130 -3.57 9.54 6.70
CA ALA A 130 -3.47 8.94 8.02
C ALA A 130 -2.81 7.56 7.94
N LEU A 131 -3.09 6.79 6.88
CA LEU A 131 -2.46 5.50 6.63
C LEU A 131 -0.96 5.64 6.33
N ALA A 132 -0.57 6.61 5.51
CA ALA A 132 0.85 6.89 5.22
C ALA A 132 1.62 7.32 6.49
N ILE A 133 1.03 8.19 7.32
CA ILE A 133 1.63 8.58 8.61
C ILE A 133 1.77 7.35 9.53
N GLN A 134 0.72 6.52 9.63
CA GLN A 134 0.74 5.32 10.46
C GLN A 134 1.81 4.32 10.00
N ALA A 135 1.97 4.13 8.69
CA ALA A 135 3.01 3.30 8.10
C ALA A 135 4.42 3.82 8.44
N ALA A 136 4.66 5.12 8.28
CA ALA A 136 5.94 5.75 8.58
C ALA A 136 6.30 5.66 10.08
N LEU A 137 5.30 5.82 10.97
CA LEU A 137 5.47 5.62 12.41
C LEU A 137 5.80 4.17 12.77
N ASN A 138 5.38 3.21 11.95
CA ASN A 138 5.66 1.79 12.12
C ASN A 138 6.89 1.31 11.33
N GLY A 139 7.72 2.26 10.86
CA GLY A 139 9.03 1.96 10.30
C GLY A 139 9.05 1.68 8.81
N ALA A 140 7.98 2.00 8.07
CA ALA A 140 8.03 1.96 6.61
C ALA A 140 9.13 2.92 6.10
N LYS A 141 9.94 2.47 5.13
CA LYS A 141 11.03 3.29 4.58
C LYS A 141 10.51 4.30 3.56
N TYR A 142 9.51 3.88 2.78
CA TYR A 142 8.86 4.70 1.76
C TYR A 142 7.35 4.73 1.99
N VAL A 143 6.75 5.90 1.89
CA VAL A 143 5.29 6.04 1.94
C VAL A 143 4.80 6.95 0.83
N ALA A 144 3.74 6.57 0.14
CA ALA A 144 3.14 7.43 -0.87
C ALA A 144 1.64 7.55 -0.70
N VAL A 145 1.12 8.73 -0.99
CA VAL A 145 -0.31 8.99 -1.20
C VAL A 145 -0.46 9.46 -2.64
N ALA A 146 -1.17 8.68 -3.43
CA ALA A 146 -1.20 8.81 -4.88
C ALA A 146 -2.64 8.76 -5.39
N THR A 147 -3.08 9.82 -6.06
CA THR A 147 -4.43 9.90 -6.65
C THR A 147 -4.39 10.26 -8.13
N ASP A 148 -5.29 9.67 -8.90
CA ASP A 148 -5.53 9.99 -10.31
C ASP A 148 -6.48 11.19 -10.50
N MET A 149 -7.03 11.71 -9.40
CA MET A 149 -7.92 12.87 -9.40
C MET A 149 -7.24 14.14 -9.89
N ASN A 150 -8.04 15.00 -10.52
CA ASN A 150 -7.64 16.38 -10.77
C ASN A 150 -7.70 17.18 -9.46
N HIS A 151 -6.78 18.12 -9.28
CA HIS A 151 -6.84 19.07 -8.16
C HIS A 151 -8.15 19.88 -8.11
N HIS A 152 -8.84 20.04 -9.23
CA HIS A 152 -10.17 20.67 -9.30
C HIS A 152 -11.33 19.74 -8.90
N ASP A 153 -11.12 18.42 -8.83
CA ASP A 153 -12.20 17.45 -8.57
C ASP A 153 -12.53 17.34 -7.08
N HIS A 154 -11.53 17.51 -6.20
CA HIS A 154 -11.73 17.39 -4.75
C HIS A 154 -10.74 18.27 -3.95
N PRO A 155 -11.18 18.94 -2.87
CA PRO A 155 -10.31 19.82 -2.09
C PRO A 155 -9.09 19.11 -1.50
N ALA A 156 -9.21 17.83 -1.10
CA ALA A 156 -8.06 17.07 -0.62
C ALA A 156 -7.01 16.82 -1.74
N SER A 157 -7.45 16.69 -3.00
CA SER A 157 -6.53 16.59 -4.13
C SER A 157 -5.84 17.93 -4.42
N ALA A 158 -6.55 19.05 -4.24
CA ALA A 158 -5.97 20.39 -4.37
C ALA A 158 -4.88 20.68 -3.33
N MET A 159 -5.03 20.11 -2.13
CA MET A 159 -4.02 20.27 -1.07
C MET A 159 -2.67 19.64 -1.44
N LEU A 160 -2.64 18.70 -2.38
CA LEU A 160 -1.40 18.07 -2.87
C LEU A 160 -0.55 19.02 -3.72
N ASP A 161 -1.13 20.04 -4.35
CA ASP A 161 -0.39 21.00 -5.19
C ASP A 161 0.68 21.77 -4.40
N GLY A 162 0.46 21.96 -3.10
CA GLY A 162 1.43 22.59 -2.20
C GLY A 162 2.57 21.67 -1.76
N MET A 163 2.51 20.38 -2.09
CA MET A 163 3.43 19.34 -1.62
C MET A 163 4.29 18.84 -2.78
N ILE A 164 5.20 19.70 -3.23
CA ILE A 164 6.03 19.42 -4.40
C ILE A 164 7.19 18.49 -4.01
N GLY A 165 7.28 17.36 -4.72
CA GLY A 165 8.38 16.41 -4.59
C GLY A 165 8.29 15.55 -3.32
N SER A 166 9.34 14.76 -3.09
CA SER A 166 9.43 13.91 -1.91
C SER A 166 9.96 14.69 -0.69
N PHE A 167 9.51 14.33 0.50
CA PHE A 167 9.95 14.91 1.77
C PHE A 167 10.09 13.84 2.86
N ASN A 168 10.67 14.18 4.01
CA ASN A 168 10.80 13.23 5.12
C ASN A 168 9.56 13.27 6.01
N LEU A 169 8.97 12.10 6.27
CA LEU A 169 7.89 11.89 7.22
C LEU A 169 8.36 10.88 8.27
N HIS A 170 8.69 11.35 9.47
CA HIS A 170 9.39 10.54 10.48
C HIS A 170 10.74 10.03 9.94
N GLN A 171 10.91 8.71 9.83
CA GLN A 171 12.08 8.05 9.24
C GLN A 171 11.84 7.59 7.80
N ALA A 172 10.62 7.84 7.27
CA ALA A 172 10.25 7.47 5.92
C ALA A 172 10.50 8.62 4.94
N ARG A 173 10.82 8.28 3.69
CA ARG A 173 10.69 9.19 2.56
C ARG A 173 9.25 9.13 2.06
N ALA A 174 8.60 10.28 1.97
CA ALA A 174 7.20 10.42 1.63
C ALA A 174 7.02 11.14 0.28
N LEU A 175 6.04 10.70 -0.51
CA LEU A 175 5.60 11.36 -1.73
C LEU A 175 4.08 11.47 -1.74
N PHE A 176 3.55 12.69 -1.78
CA PHE A 176 2.12 12.93 -1.89
C PHE A 176 1.84 13.63 -3.21
N ILE A 177 1.09 12.97 -4.09
CA ILE A 177 0.97 13.37 -5.50
C ILE A 177 -0.46 13.15 -6.03
N ASN A 178 -0.95 14.11 -6.79
CA ASN A 178 -2.15 13.99 -7.62
C ASN A 178 -1.75 13.76 -9.08
N HIS A 179 -2.72 13.56 -9.97
CA HIS A 179 -2.43 13.38 -11.40
C HIS A 179 -1.46 12.24 -11.72
N VAL A 180 -1.52 11.14 -10.95
CA VAL A 180 -0.59 10.04 -11.21
C VAL A 180 -0.73 9.47 -12.61
N LEU A 181 0.39 9.01 -13.13
CA LEU A 181 0.44 8.32 -14.42
C LEU A 181 -0.50 7.11 -14.40
N MET A 182 -1.32 6.97 -15.45
CA MET A 182 -2.18 5.82 -15.64
C MET A 182 -1.50 4.80 -16.56
N ILE A 183 -1.82 3.52 -16.37
CA ILE A 183 -1.34 2.39 -17.16
C ILE A 183 -2.53 1.54 -17.62
N GLY A 184 -2.55 1.15 -18.89
CA GLY A 184 -3.53 0.22 -19.43
C GLY A 184 -3.37 -1.18 -18.84
N LEU A 185 -4.49 -1.84 -18.55
CA LEU A 185 -4.48 -3.20 -18.00
C LEU A 185 -4.29 -4.24 -19.13
N LYS A 186 -3.30 -5.13 -18.98
CA LYS A 186 -2.87 -6.10 -20.01
C LYS A 186 -4.00 -6.95 -20.55
N ASP A 187 -4.86 -7.42 -19.66
CA ASP A 187 -5.99 -8.30 -19.94
C ASP A 187 -7.19 -7.59 -20.60
N THR A 188 -7.10 -6.27 -20.80
CA THR A 188 -8.10 -5.47 -21.51
C THR A 188 -7.58 -4.85 -22.80
N ALA A 189 -6.38 -5.22 -23.22
CA ALA A 189 -5.81 -4.78 -24.48
C ALA A 189 -6.57 -5.39 -25.66
N THR A 190 -6.90 -4.55 -26.64
CA THR A 190 -7.49 -4.95 -27.91
C THR A 190 -6.52 -4.58 -29.04
N GLY A 191 -6.10 -5.59 -29.81
CA GLY A 191 -5.14 -5.49 -30.92
C GLY A 191 -3.77 -6.14 -30.64
N GLU A 192 -2.76 -5.78 -31.43
CA GLU A 192 -1.33 -6.09 -31.18
C GLU A 192 -0.52 -4.80 -31.24
N CYS A 193 0.55 -4.69 -30.43
CA CYS A 193 1.46 -3.55 -30.56
C CYS A 193 2.08 -3.61 -31.95
N SER A 194 1.91 -2.53 -32.74
CA SER A 194 2.40 -2.51 -34.13
C SER A 194 3.93 -2.61 -34.23
N GLU A 195 4.64 -2.46 -33.12
CA GLU A 195 6.10 -2.41 -33.08
C GLU A 195 6.77 -3.56 -32.33
N CYS A 196 6.12 -4.21 -31.35
CA CYS A 196 6.81 -5.23 -30.56
C CYS A 196 6.03 -6.50 -30.23
N SER A 197 4.79 -6.67 -30.67
CA SER A 197 3.96 -7.87 -30.43
C SER A 197 3.73 -8.27 -28.95
N GLU A 198 4.44 -7.68 -27.99
CA GLU A 198 4.49 -8.06 -26.56
C GLU A 198 4.15 -6.90 -25.60
N GLY A 199 3.74 -5.75 -26.14
CA GLY A 199 3.61 -4.48 -25.43
C GLY A 199 2.43 -4.35 -24.46
N VAL A 200 2.64 -3.56 -23.40
CA VAL A 200 1.65 -3.17 -22.36
C VAL A 200 1.72 -1.64 -22.23
N TYR A 201 0.63 -0.88 -22.00
CA TYR A 201 0.62 0.57 -22.31
C TYR A 201 0.62 1.48 -21.10
N THR A 202 1.30 2.63 -21.16
CA THR A 202 1.05 3.80 -20.30
C THR A 202 0.10 4.77 -20.99
N ALA A 203 -0.86 5.28 -20.22
CA ALA A 203 -1.77 6.33 -20.63
C ALA A 203 -1.39 7.61 -19.89
N ASN A 204 -0.68 8.50 -20.57
CA ASN A 204 -0.36 9.82 -20.01
C ASN A 204 -1.44 10.82 -20.40
N LYS A 205 -1.96 11.57 -19.42
CA LYS A 205 -2.93 12.64 -19.67
C LYS A 205 -2.17 13.87 -20.15
N GLY A 206 -2.02 14.04 -21.47
CA GLY A 206 -1.50 15.27 -22.04
C GLY A 206 -2.39 16.47 -21.72
N SER A 207 -1.83 17.69 -21.78
CA SER A 207 -2.52 18.96 -21.51
C SER A 207 -3.64 19.31 -22.50
N LYS A 208 -3.87 18.48 -23.53
CA LYS A 208 -4.89 18.67 -24.57
C LYS A 208 -5.53 17.33 -24.95
N HIS A 209 -6.35 16.74 -24.08
CA HIS A 209 -7.36 15.69 -24.36
C HIS A 209 -6.99 14.44 -25.19
N GLU A 210 -5.75 14.28 -25.64
CA GLU A 210 -5.30 13.15 -26.44
C GLU A 210 -4.47 12.23 -25.55
N TRP A 211 -5.01 11.05 -25.26
CA TRP A 211 -4.30 9.98 -24.58
C TRP A 211 -3.29 9.39 -25.56
N THR A 212 -2.04 9.83 -25.51
CA THR A 212 -0.97 9.13 -26.23
C THR A 212 -0.72 7.81 -25.52
N ARG A 213 -1.23 6.74 -26.11
CA ARG A 213 -1.01 5.35 -25.66
C ARG A 213 0.37 4.92 -26.14
N VAL A 214 1.32 4.84 -25.22
CA VAL A 214 2.70 4.40 -25.50
C VAL A 214 2.89 2.99 -24.95
N CYS A 215 3.44 2.10 -25.77
CA CYS A 215 3.85 0.76 -25.35
C CYS A 215 5.02 0.86 -24.37
N ASN A 216 4.88 0.30 -23.17
CA ASN A 216 5.89 0.22 -22.13
C ASN A 216 7.06 -0.72 -22.45
N TYR A 217 6.92 -1.62 -23.44
CA TYR A 217 8.02 -2.50 -23.83
C TYR A 217 8.95 -1.84 -24.86
N CYS A 218 8.39 -1.18 -25.88
CA CYS A 218 9.17 -0.63 -26.99
C CYS A 218 9.05 0.88 -27.22
N GLY A 219 8.16 1.57 -26.51
CA GLY A 219 7.84 2.98 -26.78
C GLY A 219 6.94 3.22 -28.00
N GLY A 220 6.46 2.16 -28.65
CA GLY A 220 5.67 2.22 -29.88
C GLY A 220 4.19 2.53 -29.70
N HIS A 221 3.49 2.76 -30.80
CA HIS A 221 2.06 3.12 -30.83
C HIS A 221 1.14 1.90 -31.14
N GLY A 222 -0.19 2.07 -31.07
CA GLY A 222 -1.12 1.18 -31.81
C GLY A 222 -2.00 0.16 -31.07
N LEU A 223 -2.04 0.10 -29.73
CA LEU A 223 -3.04 -0.70 -29.00
C LEU A 223 -4.03 0.16 -28.23
N GLU A 224 -5.24 -0.38 -28.09
CA GLU A 224 -6.29 0.19 -27.27
C GLU A 224 -6.58 -0.68 -26.06
N CYS A 225 -6.29 -0.20 -24.85
CA CYS A 225 -6.82 -0.80 -23.62
C CYS A 225 -8.18 -0.19 -23.31
N THR A 226 -9.16 -1.02 -22.96
CA THR A 226 -10.48 -0.52 -22.53
C THR A 226 -10.50 -0.10 -21.06
N GLU A 227 -9.52 -0.57 -20.26
CA GLU A 227 -9.38 -0.21 -18.85
C GLU A 227 -7.95 0.25 -18.52
N SER A 228 -7.84 1.10 -17.50
CA SER A 228 -6.56 1.60 -16.99
C SER A 228 -6.60 1.74 -15.47
N GLY A 229 -5.44 1.65 -14.83
CA GLY A 229 -5.28 2.00 -13.42
C GLY A 229 -4.01 2.80 -13.14
N LYS A 230 -3.74 3.14 -11.89
CA LYS A 230 -2.54 3.91 -11.50
C LYS A 230 -1.27 3.12 -11.79
N HIS A 231 -0.22 3.80 -12.25
CA HIS A 231 1.09 3.19 -12.46
C HIS A 231 1.87 3.15 -11.14
N TRP A 232 1.53 2.22 -10.24
CA TRP A 232 2.14 2.15 -8.91
C TRP A 232 3.65 1.94 -8.91
N GLY A 233 4.20 1.23 -9.91
CA GLY A 233 5.65 1.16 -10.13
C GLY A 233 6.32 2.54 -10.28
N LYS A 234 5.63 3.49 -10.94
CA LYS A 234 6.15 4.84 -11.17
C LYS A 234 6.09 5.67 -9.89
N VAL A 235 4.99 5.54 -9.14
CA VAL A 235 4.84 6.14 -7.81
C VAL A 235 5.95 5.66 -6.87
N LEU A 236 6.26 4.36 -6.91
CA LEU A 236 7.34 3.76 -6.12
C LEU A 236 8.72 4.31 -6.51
N GLU A 237 9.04 4.35 -7.80
CA GLU A 237 10.29 4.95 -8.30
C GLU A 237 10.43 6.41 -7.85
N GLU A 238 9.37 7.21 -7.95
CA GLU A 238 9.39 8.62 -7.58
C GLU A 238 9.58 8.84 -6.08
N VAL A 239 8.94 8.03 -5.23
CA VAL A 239 9.13 8.15 -3.77
C VAL A 239 10.51 7.68 -3.32
N MET A 240 11.08 6.68 -3.99
CA MET A 240 12.46 6.27 -3.73
C MET A 240 13.45 7.36 -4.18
N GLY A 241 13.11 8.06 -5.27
CA GLY A 241 13.97 9.00 -5.96
C GLY A 241 15.16 8.31 -6.63
N SER A 242 15.93 9.05 -7.43
CA SER A 242 17.32 8.67 -7.63
C SER A 242 18.03 8.87 -6.30
N GLU A 243 18.61 7.81 -5.74
CA GLU A 243 19.70 8.02 -4.79
C GLU A 243 20.76 8.80 -5.58
N GLU A 244 20.86 10.11 -5.35
CA GLU A 244 22.02 10.86 -5.82
C GLU A 244 23.21 10.26 -5.06
N GLU A 245 23.94 9.36 -5.74
CA GLU A 245 25.25 8.84 -5.31
C GLU A 245 26.25 9.98 -5.04
#